data_AF-A0A172TUZ0-F1
#
_entry.id   AF-A0A172TUZ0-F1
#
_cell.length_a   1.000
_cell.length_b   1.000
_cell.length_c   1.000
_cell.angle_alpha   90.00
_cell.angle_beta   90.00
_cell.angle_gamma   90.00
#
_symmetry.space_group_name_H-M   'P 1'
#
loop_
_entity.id
_entity.type
_entity.pdbx_description
1 polymer ?
#
loop_
_entity_poly.entity_id
_entity_poly.type
_entity_poly.pdbx_seq_one_letter_code
_entity_poly.pdbx_strand_id
1 'polypeptide(L)' 'MRVKRLLILVIILLALIPAFYVNRWLQQIIQPRRSFVQLMLYILTCFAFVFVYTFLLVWIITQVFPQANR' A
#
# COMPACT_ATOMS: atom_id res chain seq x y z
N MET A 1 4.21 26.18 -3.38
CA MET A 1 3.24 25.31 -4.10
C MET A 1 3.88 24.14 -4.87
N ARG A 2 5.04 24.29 -5.53
CA ARG A 2 5.69 23.18 -6.27
C ARG A 2 6.37 22.13 -5.37
N VAL A 3 7.01 22.55 -4.28
CA VAL A 3 7.74 21.65 -3.36
C VAL A 3 6.82 20.68 -2.62
N LYS A 4 5.63 21.13 -2.19
CA LYS A 4 4.63 20.25 -1.53
C LYS A 4 4.19 19.10 -2.44
N ARG A 5 3.98 19.36 -3.74
CA ARG A 5 3.60 18.33 -4.73
C ARG A 5 4.74 17.33 -4.98
N LEU A 6 5.97 17.83 -5.07
CA LEU A 6 7.17 16.98 -5.19
C LEU A 6 7.33 16.05 -3.98
N LEU A 7 7.12 16.57 -2.76
CA LEU A 7 7.16 15.76 -1.54
C LEU A 7 6.11 14.65 -1.52
N ILE A 8 4.86 14.96 -1.89
CA ILE A 8 3.80 13.95 -1.98
C ILE A 8 4.16 12.86 -3.00
N LEU A 9 4.71 13.25 -4.16
CA LEU A 9 5.10 12.31 -5.20
C LEU A 9 6.24 11.39 -4.73
N VAL A 10 7.24 11.94 -4.04
CA VAL A 10 8.32 11.15 -3.43
C VAL A 10 7.77 10.19 -2.37
N ILE A 11 6.83 10.63 -1.52
CA ILE A 11 6.19 9.77 -0.51
C ILE A 11 5.44 8.61 -1.17
N ILE A 12 4.70 8.86 -2.27
CA ILE A 12 4.00 7.81 -3.02
C ILE A 12 4.99 6.82 -3.66
N LEU A 13 6.09 7.30 -4.22
CA LEU A 13 7.13 6.43 -4.79
C LEU A 13 7.83 5.59 -3.72
N LEU A 14 8.12 6.19 -2.56
CA LEU A 14 8.68 5.46 -1.42
C LEU A 14 7.69 4.43 -0.86
N ALA A 15 6.38 4.72 -0.90
CA ALA A 15 5.33 3.80 -0.49
C ALA A 15 5.23 2.56 -1.41
N LEU A 16 5.66 2.64 -2.68
CA LEU A 16 5.70 1.47 -3.56
C LEU A 16 6.70 0.40 -3.07
N ILE A 17 7.79 0.81 -2.42
CA ILE A 17 8.86 -0.10 -1.97
C ILE A 17 8.32 -1.16 -1.00
N PRO A 18 7.74 -0.80 0.17
CA PRO A 18 7.19 -1.79 1.09
C PRO A 18 6.04 -2.58 0.47
N ALA A 19 5.20 -1.96 -0.36
CA ALA A 19 4.12 -2.67 -1.06
C ALA A 19 4.66 -3.79 -1.97
N PHE A 20 5.77 -3.55 -2.67
CA PHE A 20 6.44 -4.57 -3.49
C PHE A 20 6.94 -5.75 -2.64
N TYR A 21 7.63 -5.48 -1.53
CA TYR A 21 8.14 -6.53 -0.65
C TYR A 21 7.02 -7.35 -0.03
N VAL A 22 5.96 -6.71 0.47
CA VAL A 22 4.80 -7.40 1.04
C VAL A 22 4.11 -8.24 -0.02
N ASN A 23 3.94 -7.73 -1.23
CA ASN A 23 3.34 -8.50 -2.31
C ASN A 23 4.18 -9.75 -2.66
N ARG A 24 5.50 -9.60 -2.78
CA ARG A 24 6.40 -10.73 -3.03
C ARG A 24 6.34 -11.77 -1.91
N TRP A 25 6.28 -11.33 -0.66
CA TRP A 25 6.14 -12.20 0.51
C TRP A 25 4.79 -12.94 0.51
N LEU A 26 3.68 -12.25 0.22
CA LEU A 26 2.35 -12.84 0.09
C LEU A 26 2.29 -13.90 -1.02
N GLN A 27 2.93 -13.66 -2.16
CA GLN A 27 3.01 -14.64 -3.25
C GLN A 27 3.77 -15.91 -2.86
N GLN A 28 4.82 -15.79 -2.04
CA GLN A 28 5.58 -16.92 -1.54
C GLN A 28 4.79 -17.77 -0.54
N ILE A 29 3.98 -17.13 0.31
CA ILE A 29 3.17 -17.81 1.32
C ILE A 29 1.94 -18.45 0.71
N ILE A 30 1.14 -17.69 -0.05
CA ILE A 30 -0.18 -18.13 -0.50
C ILE A 30 -0.06 -18.99 -1.78
N GLN A 31 1.01 -18.82 -2.56
CA GLN A 31 1.27 -19.56 -3.79
C GLN A 31 0.06 -19.58 -4.76
N PRO A 32 -0.46 -18.41 -5.18
CA PRO A 32 -1.74 -18.29 -5.88
C PRO A 32 -1.87 -19.07 -7.19
N ARG A 33 -0.75 -19.57 -7.74
CA ARG A 33 -0.71 -20.35 -8.99
C ARG A 33 -0.99 -21.84 -8.80
N ARG A 34 -1.04 -22.34 -7.55
CA ARG A 34 -1.21 -23.78 -7.27
C ARG A 34 -2.67 -24.22 -7.26
N SER A 35 -3.62 -23.37 -6.87
CA SER A 35 -5.05 -23.68 -6.91
C SER A 35 -5.93 -22.43 -6.98
N PHE A 36 -7.17 -22.60 -7.48
CA PHE A 36 -8.15 -21.52 -7.54
C PHE A 36 -8.50 -20.95 -6.15
N VAL A 37 -8.55 -21.80 -5.13
CA VAL A 37 -8.81 -21.37 -3.74
C VAL A 37 -7.67 -20.49 -3.23
N GLN A 38 -6.41 -20.85 -3.51
CA GLN A 38 -5.26 -20.03 -3.15
C GLN A 38 -5.24 -18.70 -3.90
N LEU A 39 -5.68 -18.68 -5.16
CA LEU A 39 -5.88 -17.44 -5.90
C LEU A 39 -6.94 -16.54 -5.25
N MET A 40 -8.09 -17.10 -4.85
CA MET A 40 -9.11 -16.34 -4.12
C MET A 40 -8.60 -15.79 -2.78
N LEU A 41 -7.89 -16.61 -1.99
CA LEU A 41 -7.28 -16.17 -0.73
C LEU A 41 -6.28 -15.05 -0.96
N TYR A 42 -5.41 -15.18 -1.98
CA TYR A 42 -4.44 -14.16 -2.33
C TYR A 42 -5.12 -12.83 -2.71
N ILE A 43 -6.17 -12.87 -3.54
CA ILE A 43 -6.93 -11.68 -3.92
C ILE A 43 -7.56 -11.03 -2.68
N LEU A 44 -8.18 -11.81 -1.80
CA LEU A 44 -8.81 -11.30 -0.58
C LEU A 44 -7.78 -10.67 0.37
N THR A 45 -6.62 -11.31 0.54
CA THR A 45 -5.51 -10.75 1.32
C THR A 45 -4.95 -9.48 0.67
N CYS A 46 -4.85 -9.42 -0.66
CA CYS A 46 -4.45 -8.20 -1.36
C CYS A 46 -5.43 -7.05 -1.13
N PHE A 47 -6.74 -7.30 -1.17
CA PHE A 47 -7.73 -6.25 -0.85
C PHE A 47 -7.60 -5.76 0.58
N ALA A 48 -7.49 -6.67 1.55
CA ALA A 48 -7.27 -6.31 2.95
C ALA A 48 -5.97 -5.50 3.12
N PHE A 49 -4.89 -5.93 2.46
CA PHE A 49 -3.62 -5.22 2.47
C PHE A 49 -3.75 -3.81 1.89
N VAL A 50 -4.36 -3.64 0.71
CA VAL A 50 -4.56 -2.33 0.09
C VAL A 50 -5.34 -1.42 1.03
N PHE A 51 -6.43 -1.90 1.64
CA PHE A 51 -7.24 -1.11 2.57
C PHE A 51 -6.46 -0.62 3.79
N VAL A 52 -5.75 -1.52 4.47
CA VAL A 52 -4.91 -1.18 5.63
C VAL A 52 -3.79 -0.23 5.21
N TYR A 53 -3.18 -0.49 4.06
CA TYR A 53 -2.06 0.28 3.55
C TYR A 53 -2.45 1.71 3.18
N THR A 54 -3.55 1.91 2.45
CA THR A 54 -4.05 3.26 2.15
C THR A 54 -4.51 3.98 3.41
N PHE A 55 -5.17 3.28 4.35
CA PHE A 55 -5.54 3.88 5.62
C PHE A 55 -4.32 4.42 6.39
N LEU A 56 -3.27 3.59 6.53
CA LEU A 56 -2.02 4.01 7.19
C LEU A 56 -1.34 5.16 6.44
N LEU A 57 -1.31 5.11 5.11
CA LEU A 57 -0.68 6.15 4.28
C LEU A 57 -1.41 7.49 4.47
N VAL A 58 -2.74 7.50 4.38
CA VAL A 58 -3.55 8.70 4.62
C VAL A 58 -3.37 9.20 6.06
N TRP A 59 -3.39 8.31 7.04
CA TRP A 59 -3.19 8.67 8.44
C TRP A 59 -1.83 9.35 8.67
N ILE A 60 -0.75 8.79 8.12
CA ILE A 60 0.60 9.38 8.19
C ILE A 60 0.62 10.74 7.48
N ILE A 61 0.04 10.86 6.28
CA ILE A 61 -0.01 12.14 5.56
C ILE A 61 -0.73 13.21 6.40
N THR A 62 -1.86 12.88 7.01
CA THR A 62 -2.65 13.82 7.83
C THR A 62 -1.88 14.27 9.08
N GLN A 63 -1.08 13.37 9.69
CA GLN A 63 -0.21 13.72 10.82
C GLN A 63 0.96 14.62 10.40
N VAL A 64 1.59 14.34 9.25
CA VAL A 64 2.77 15.08 8.76
C VAL A 64 2.37 16.43 8.14
N PHE A 65 1.18 16.53 7.54
CA PHE A 65 0.65 17.73 6.89
C PHE A 65 -0.73 18.11 7.46
N PRO A 66 -0.80 18.64 8.69
CA PRO A 66 -2.07 18.99 9.35
C PRO A 66 -2.90 20.06 8.60
N GLN A 67 -2.27 20.81 7.69
CA GLN A 67 -2.93 21.81 6.85
C GLN A 67 -3.69 21.23 5.64
N ALA A 68 -3.55 19.93 5.34
CA ALA A 68 -4.31 19.29 4.26
C ALA A 68 -5.77 18.98 4.64
N ASN A 69 -6.13 19.10 5.93
CA ASN A 69 -7.46 18.84 6.47
C ASN A 69 -8.27 20.14 6.77
N ARG A 70 -7.96 21.24 6.07
CA ARG A 70 -8.75 22.48 6.08
C ARG A 70 -9.39 22.72 4.72
#